data_AF-A0A6N0NUE9-F1
#
_entry.id   AF-A0A6N0NUE9-F1
#
_cell.length_a   1.000
_cell.length_b   1.000
_cell.length_c   1.000
_cell.angle_alpha   90.00
_cell.angle_beta   90.00
_cell.angle_gamma   90.00
#
_symmetry.space_group_name_H-M   'P 1'
#
loop_
_entity.id
_entity.type
_entity.pdbx_description
1 polymer ?
#
loop_
_entity_poly.entity_id
_entity_poly.type
_entity_poly.pdbx_seq_one_letter_code
_entity_poly.pdbx_strand_id
1 'polypeptide(L)' 'MKVVYAGPSSSTHCPKRGERIEEVSHRFFGCPNYGYENHRDVVTVMDLYRGSSGPLDCSHTRDVNPNR' A
#
# COMPACT_ATOMS: atom_id res chain seq x y z
N MET A 1 -20.27 4.46 -7.80
CA MET A 1 -18.91 4.60 -7.21
C MET A 1 -18.95 3.90 -5.87
N LYS A 2 -18.16 2.83 -5.67
CA LYS A 2 -18.14 2.08 -4.40
C LYS A 2 -16.89 2.52 -3.63
N VAL A 3 -17.09 3.10 -2.45
CA VAL A 3 -16.00 3.56 -1.59
C VAL A 3 -15.80 2.52 -0.50
N VAL A 4 -14.57 2.01 -0.38
CA VAL A 4 -14.22 0.99 0.61
C VAL A 4 -13.16 1.59 1.52
N TYR A 5 -13.38 1.53 2.83
CA TYR A 5 -12.39 1.98 3.78
C TYR A 5 -11.33 0.89 3.94
N ALA A 6 -10.07 1.21 3.66
CA ALA A 6 -8.94 0.37 3.98
C ALA A 6 -8.37 0.78 5.35
N GLY A 7 -8.00 -0.21 6.17
CA GLY A 7 -7.33 0.05 7.43
C GLY A 7 -5.98 0.77 7.21
N PRO A 8 -5.39 1.36 8.27
CA PRO A 8 -4.09 2.00 8.16
C PRO A 8 -3.03 0.96 7.76
N SER A 9 -2.59 1.02 6.50
CA SER A 9 -1.50 0.18 5.98
C SER A 9 -0.18 0.96 6.06
N SER A 10 0.83 0.36 6.67
CA SER A 10 2.20 0.88 6.59
C SER A 10 2.91 0.21 5.43
N SER A 11 3.39 1.00 4.47
CA SER A 11 4.11 0.51 3.29
C SER A 11 5.54 0.07 3.64
N THR A 12 5.67 -1.03 4.39
CA THR A 12 6.98 -1.63 4.73
C THR A 12 7.48 -2.58 3.65
N HIS A 13 6.69 -2.82 2.61
CA HIS A 13 6.96 -3.80 1.56
C HIS A 13 6.89 -3.21 0.15
N CYS A 14 7.70 -3.76 -0.73
CA CYS A 14 7.72 -3.50 -2.16
C CYS A 14 6.43 -4.00 -2.81
N PRO A 15 5.66 -3.13 -3.50
CA PRO A 15 4.33 -3.48 -4.01
C PRO A 15 4.34 -4.60 -5.05
N LYS A 16 5.48 -4.88 -5.71
CA LYS A 16 5.58 -5.94 -6.72
C LYS A 16 6.03 -7.30 -6.20
N ARG A 17 6.82 -7.35 -5.14
CA ARG A 17 7.47 -8.59 -4.66
C ARG A 17 7.22 -8.90 -3.19
N GLY A 18 6.65 -7.98 -2.42
CA GLY A 18 6.47 -8.14 -0.97
C GLY A 18 7.78 -8.08 -0.18
N GLU A 19 8.92 -7.83 -0.82
CA GLU A 19 10.22 -7.66 -0.17
C GLU A 19 10.22 -6.39 0.68
N ARG A 20 11.10 -6.31 1.68
CA ARG A 20 11.19 -5.12 2.54
C ARG A 20 11.69 -3.92 1.72
N ILE A 21 11.02 -2.78 1.86
CA ILE A 21 11.40 -1.53 1.20
C ILE A 21 12.29 -0.68 2.12
N GLU A 22 13.20 0.09 1.55
CA GLU A 22 14.17 0.92 2.29
C GLU A 22 13.96 2.40 1.95
N GLU A 23 14.12 3.29 2.93
CA GLU A 23 14.09 4.73 2.67
C GLU A 23 15.41 5.15 2.04
N VAL A 24 15.36 5.60 0.79
CA VAL A 24 16.53 6.01 -0.01
C VAL A 24 16.76 7.52 0.02
N SER A 25 15.70 8.30 0.26
CA SER A 25 15.77 9.73 0.52
C SER A 25 14.51 10.20 1.24
N HIS A 26 14.46 11.44 1.72
CA HIS A 26 13.31 11.95 2.47
C HIS A 26 12.00 11.76 1.68
N ARG A 27 11.11 10.89 2.20
CA ARG A 27 9.84 10.46 1.59
C ARG A 27 9.94 9.58 0.34
N PHE A 28 11.13 9.12 -0.06
CA PHE A 28 11.29 8.15 -1.14
C PHE A 28 11.72 6.80 -0.61
N PHE A 29 11.09 5.76 -1.14
CA PHE A 29 11.36 4.38 -0.79
C PHE A 29 11.82 3.61 -2.02
N GLY A 30 12.89 2.84 -1.83
CA GLY A 30 13.54 2.00 -2.84
C GLY A 30 13.45 0.51 -2.51
N CYS A 31 13.30 -0.30 -3.54
CA CYS A 31 13.37 -1.75 -3.49
C CYS A 31 14.77 -2.19 -3.95
N PRO A 32 15.68 -2.56 -3.03
CA PRO A 32 17.09 -2.78 -3.36
C PRO A 32 17.32 -3.87 -4.41
N ASN A 33 16.48 -4.91 -4.47
CA ASN A 33 16.66 -6.03 -5.40
C ASN A 33 15.99 -5.84 -6.78
N TYR A 34 15.20 -4.77 -6.97
CA TYR A 34 14.36 -4.62 -8.16
C TYR A 34 14.47 -3.24 -8.83
N GLY A 35 15.20 -2.29 -8.24
CA GLY A 35 15.39 -0.94 -8.80
C GLY A 35 14.10 -0.12 -8.86
N TYR A 36 13.11 -0.44 -8.02
CA TYR A 36 11.88 0.34 -7.91
C TYR A 36 12.05 1.40 -6.82
N GLU A 37 12.00 2.67 -7.19
CA GLU A 37 12.10 3.80 -6.27
C GLU A 37 10.94 4.76 -6.51
N ASN A 38 10.20 5.11 -5.46
CA ASN A 38 9.06 6.02 -5.56
C ASN A 38 8.76 6.74 -4.25
N HIS A 39 7.97 7.81 -4.35
CA HIS A 39 7.47 8.53 -3.18
C HIS A 39 6.61 7.61 -2.29
N ARG A 40 6.72 7.79 -0.97
CA ARG A 40 6.03 7.01 0.06
C ARG A 40 4.54 6.81 -0.21
N ASP A 41 3.87 7.88 -0.62
CA ASP A 41 2.42 7.86 -0.86
C ASP A 41 2.07 6.98 -2.06
N VAL A 42 2.89 7.00 -3.12
CA VAL A 42 2.71 6.12 -4.28
C VAL A 42 2.92 4.67 -3.85
N VAL A 43 3.96 4.37 -3.08
CA VAL A 43 4.20 3.01 -2.59
C VAL A 43 3.04 2.53 -1.70
N THR A 44 2.55 3.38 -0.82
CA THR A 44 1.42 3.07 0.08
C THR A 44 0.12 2.81 -0.69
N VAL A 45 -0.20 3.64 -1.68
CA VAL A 45 -1.36 3.41 -2.55
C VAL A 45 -1.22 2.11 -3.34
N MET A 46 -0.03 1.83 -3.88
CA MET A 46 0.20 0.58 -4.62
C MET A 46 0.10 -0.66 -3.73
N ASP A 47 0.54 -0.57 -2.47
CA ASP A 47 0.41 -1.66 -1.50
C ASP A 47 -1.06 -1.90 -1.11
N LEU A 48 -1.86 -0.83 -0.95
CA LEU A 48 -3.31 -0.92 -0.79
C LEU A 48 -3.98 -1.64 -1.96
N TYR A 49 -3.57 -1.33 -3.21
CA TYR A 49 -4.06 -2.03 -4.40
C TYR A 49 -3.60 -3.50 -4.44
N ARG A 50 -2.37 -3.83 -4.00
CA ARG A 50 -1.91 -5.23 -3.93
C ARG A 50 -2.76 -6.06 -2.96
N GLY A 51 -3.10 -5.49 -1.80
CA GLY A 51 -3.98 -6.10 -0.80
C GLY A 51 -5.41 -6.40 -1.30
N SER A 52 -5.79 -5.88 -2.46
CA SER A 52 -7.09 -6.20 -3.10
C SER A 52 -7.09 -7.52 -3.91
N SER A 53 -5.93 -8.17 -4.10
CA SER A 53 -5.77 -9.41 -4.89
C SER A 53 -5.47 -10.68 -4.08
N GLY A 54 -5.35 -10.56 -2.75
CA GLY A 54 -5.33 -11.65 -1.75
C GLY A 54 -6.17 -11.22 -0.54
N PRO A 55 -6.43 -12.09 0.47
CA PRO A 55 -7.32 -11.70 1.58
C PRO A 55 -6.78 -10.42 2.18
N LEU A 56 -7.62 -9.38 2.15
CA LEU A 56 -7.38 -8.10 2.78
C LEU A 56 -7.05 -8.37 4.25
N ASP A 57 -5.78 -8.53 4.59
CA ASP A 57 -5.33 -8.41 5.98
C ASP A 57 -5.21 -6.92 6.35
N CYS A 58 -6.24 -6.18 5.92
CA CYS A 58 -6.68 -4.96 6.52
C CYS A 58 -7.82 -5.43 7.43
N SER A 59 -7.47 -5.78 8.67
CA SER A 59 -8.35 -6.32 9.71
C SER A 59 -9.65 -5.53 9.97
N HIS A 60 -9.90 -4.42 9.27
CA HIS A 60 -11.09 -3.59 9.34
C HIS A 60 -11.45 -2.94 7.99
N THR A 61 -11.71 -3.71 6.94
CA THR A 61 -12.41 -3.15 5.77
C THR A 61 -13.90 -3.05 6.07
N ARG A 62 -14.45 -1.83 5.99
CA ARG A 62 -15.89 -1.56 6.14
C ARG A 62 -16.42 -0.95 4.85
N ASP A 63 -17.51 -1.52 4.34
CA ASP A 63 -18.29 -0.93 3.25
C ASP A 63 -18.95 0.34 3.79
N VAL A 64 -18.63 1.49 3.18
CA VAL A 64 -19.13 2.79 3.64
C VAL A 64 -20.14 3.27 2.63
N ASN A 65 -21.38 3.49 3.09
CA ASN A 65 -22.36 4.22 2.30
C ASN A 65 -21.93 5.71 2.28
N PRO A 66 -21.55 6.29 1.13
CA PRO A 66 -21.04 7.66 1.07
C PRO A 66 -22.06 8.72 1.50
N ASN A 67 -23.35 8.35 1.58
CA ASN A 67 -24.48 9.26 1.79
C ASN A 67 -25.23 9.03 3.12
N ARG A 68 -24.60 8.43 4.15
CA ARG A 68 -25.23 8.21 5.46
C ARG A 68 -24.47 8.88 6.59
#